data_AF-A0A0Q6T0Q9-F1
#
_entry.id   AF-A0A0Q6T0Q9-F1
#
_cell.length_a   1.000
_cell.length_b   1.000
_cell.length_c   1.000
_cell.angle_alpha   90.00
_cell.angle_beta   90.00
_cell.angle_gamma   90.00
#
_symmetry.space_group_name_H-M   'P 1'
#
loop_
_entity.id
_entity.type
_entity.pdbx_description
1 polymer ?
#
loop_
_entity_poly.entity_id
_entity_poly.type
_entity_poly.pdbx_seq_one_letter_code
_entity_poly.pdbx_strand_id
1 'polypeptide(L)'
;MKLLLALFFTLLILPAQAQTVQRKAQVYRCGPDGRDLRDSPCPGGAGESAISYDQPSTADSRAARDRHLVDAKQAAALAASRRASEAEARHQRAAAVGLQSVPAPAPTASGPAVTHLKPPKTAKPHKPSAAASGHR
;
A
#
# COMPACT_ATOMS: atom_id res chain seq x y z
N MET A 1 22.52 -0.80 -45.95
CA MET A 1 21.43 -1.23 -45.03
C MET A 1 21.85 -2.28 -43.99
N LYS A 2 22.92 -3.06 -44.20
CA LYS A 2 23.41 -4.05 -43.21
C LYS A 2 24.08 -3.44 -41.96
N LEU A 3 24.68 -2.25 -42.07
CA LEU A 3 25.32 -1.54 -40.94
C LEU A 3 24.33 -0.93 -39.93
N LEU A 4 23.13 -0.54 -40.37
CA LEU A 4 22.08 -0.01 -39.49
C LEU A 4 21.44 -1.11 -38.62
N LEU A 5 21.41 -2.35 -39.13
CA LEU A 5 20.83 -3.49 -38.43
C LEU A 5 21.76 -4.02 -37.33
N ALA A 6 23.08 -3.90 -37.52
CA ALA A 6 24.08 -4.26 -36.51
C ALA A 6 24.09 -3.29 -35.31
N LEU A 7 23.76 -2.01 -35.53
CA LEU A 7 23.76 -0.98 -34.47
C LEU A 7 22.50 -1.02 -33.60
N PHE A 8 21.39 -1.55 -34.12
CA PHE A 8 20.17 -1.79 -33.35
C PHE A 8 20.30 -3.01 -32.41
N PHE A 9 21.12 -3.99 -32.77
CA PHE A 9 21.29 -5.21 -31.97
C PHE A 9 22.17 -4.99 -30.72
N THR A 10 23.09 -4.02 -30.75
CA THR A 10 23.96 -3.72 -29.59
C THR A 10 23.27 -2.89 -28.49
N LEU A 11 22.16 -2.20 -28.78
CA LEU A 11 21.42 -1.45 -27.76
C LEU A 11 20.49 -2.31 -26.88
N LEU A 12 20.21 -3.55 -27.28
CA LEU A 12 19.29 -4.46 -26.59
C LEU A 12 19.93 -5.30 -25.48
N ILE A 13 21.25 -5.18 -25.27
CA ILE A 13 22.00 -5.95 -24.27
C ILE A 13 22.42 -5.07 -23.08
N LEU A 14 21.79 -3.91 -22.87
CA LEU A 14 21.95 -3.23 -21.57
C LEU A 14 21.12 -3.99 -20.54
N PRO A 15 21.74 -4.70 -19.58
CA PRO A 15 20.99 -5.26 -18.47
C PRO A 15 20.32 -4.09 -17.76
N ALA A 16 19.00 -4.14 -17.66
CA ALA A 16 18.28 -3.32 -16.70
C ALA A 16 18.74 -3.76 -15.31
N GLN A 17 19.82 -3.15 -14.81
CA GLN A 17 20.35 -3.41 -13.49
C GLN A 17 19.25 -2.98 -12.51
N ALA A 18 18.52 -3.95 -11.96
CA ALA A 18 17.69 -3.71 -10.80
C ALA A 18 18.62 -3.15 -9.71
N GLN A 19 18.37 -1.93 -9.23
CA GLN A 19 19.27 -1.28 -8.29
C GLN A 19 18.98 -1.86 -6.92
N THR A 20 19.71 -2.92 -6.58
CA THR A 20 19.64 -3.51 -5.26
C THR A 20 20.78 -2.98 -4.41
N VAL A 21 20.51 -2.83 -3.12
CA VAL A 21 21.44 -2.30 -2.12
C VAL A 21 21.64 -3.39 -1.07
N GLN A 22 22.88 -3.86 -0.96
CA GLN A 22 23.28 -4.75 0.12
C GLN A 22 23.16 -4.03 1.46
N ARG A 23 22.37 -4.62 2.36
CA ARG A 23 22.20 -4.17 3.74
C ARG A 23 22.62 -5.26 4.70
N LYS A 24 23.03 -4.84 5.89
CA LYS A 24 23.40 -5.75 6.97
C LYS A 24 22.40 -5.61 8.10
N ALA A 25 21.90 -6.73 8.61
CA ALA A 25 21.12 -6.80 9.85
C ALA A 25 21.92 -7.58 10.89
N GLN A 26 21.90 -7.10 12.12
CA GLN A 26 22.39 -7.85 13.26
C GLN A 26 21.30 -8.84 13.70
N VAL A 27 21.69 -10.08 13.89
CA VAL A 27 20.85 -11.15 14.43
C VAL A 27 21.63 -11.91 15.50
N TYR A 28 20.93 -12.33 16.54
CA TYR A 28 21.47 -13.11 17.64
C TYR A 28 21.30 -14.60 17.34
N ARG A 29 22.36 -15.38 17.56
CA ARG A 29 22.33 -16.83 17.43
C ARG A 29 22.13 -17.45 18.80
N CYS A 30 20.91 -17.90 19.08
CA CYS A 30 20.54 -18.56 20.31
C CYS A 30 20.68 -20.09 20.23
N GLY A 31 20.73 -20.73 21.39
CA GLY A 31 20.83 -22.18 21.53
C GLY A 31 22.28 -22.69 21.52
N PRO A 32 22.49 -23.95 21.93
CA PRO A 32 23.83 -24.54 22.11
C PRO A 32 24.64 -24.57 20.81
N ASP A 33 23.97 -24.70 19.66
CA ASP A 33 24.59 -24.76 18.33
C ASP A 33 24.47 -23.45 17.53
N GLY A 34 23.87 -22.39 18.11
CA GLY A 34 23.67 -21.10 17.43
C GLY A 34 22.84 -21.18 16.13
N ARG A 35 21.91 -22.14 16.07
CA ARG A 35 21.03 -22.39 14.92
C ARG A 35 19.74 -21.58 14.95
N ASP A 36 19.34 -21.10 16.12
CA ASP A 36 18.16 -20.24 16.24
C ASP A 36 18.57 -18.78 16.02
N LEU A 37 18.12 -18.19 14.91
CA LEU A 37 18.34 -16.77 14.64
C LEU A 37 17.19 -15.97 15.25
N ARG A 38 17.52 -14.98 16.08
CA ARG A 38 16.57 -14.06 16.70
C ARG A 38 16.96 -12.61 16.49
N ASP A 39 15.93 -11.76 16.44
CA ASP A 39 16.09 -10.30 16.41
C ASP A 39 16.28 -9.70 17.81
N SER A 40 16.08 -10.50 18.87
CA SER A 40 16.25 -10.09 20.26
C SER A 40 17.43 -10.82 20.92
N PRO A 41 18.12 -10.18 21.90
CA PRO A 41 19.22 -10.80 22.63
C PRO A 41 18.79 -12.11 23.32
N CYS A 42 19.66 -13.12 23.29
CA CYS A 42 19.38 -14.40 23.91
C CYS A 42 19.52 -14.34 25.44
N PRO A 43 18.58 -14.91 26.20
CA PRO A 43 18.72 -15.05 27.64
C PRO A 43 19.88 -16.03 27.93
N GLY A 44 20.97 -15.53 28.50
CA GLY A 44 22.21 -16.30 28.73
C GLY A 44 23.43 -15.84 27.93
N GLY A 45 23.28 -14.81 27.09
CA GLY A 45 24.34 -14.30 26.22
C GLY A 45 24.46 -15.11 24.93
N ALA A 46 24.77 -14.43 23.83
CA ALA A 46 24.87 -15.04 22.51
C ALA A 46 25.93 -14.38 21.66
N GLY A 47 26.38 -15.13 20.64
CA GLY A 47 27.16 -14.58 19.55
C GLY A 47 26.27 -13.70 18.67
N GLU A 48 26.61 -12.42 18.58
CA GLU A 48 26.05 -11.50 17.59
C GLU A 48 26.62 -11.86 16.21
N SER A 49 25.76 -11.93 15.19
CA SER A 49 26.21 -12.13 13.81
C SER A 49 25.51 -11.15 12.87
N ALA A 50 26.27 -10.61 11.92
CA ALA A 50 25.72 -9.75 10.88
C ALA A 50 25.39 -10.60 9.65
N ILE A 51 24.15 -10.50 9.15
CA ILE A 51 23.74 -11.11 7.89
C ILE A 51 23.62 -10.01 6.84
N SER A 52 24.29 -10.22 5.71
CA SER A 52 24.14 -9.37 4.53
C SER A 52 22.98 -9.89 3.69
N TYR A 53 22.04 -9.01 3.35
CA TYR A 53 20.91 -9.31 2.49
C TYR A 53 20.73 -8.21 1.47
N ASP A 54 20.12 -8.58 0.36
CA ASP A 54 19.85 -7.63 -0.72
C ASP A 54 18.48 -6.98 -0.54
N GLN A 55 18.41 -5.66 -0.68
CA GLN A 55 17.16 -4.91 -0.58
C GLN A 55 16.98 -4.02 -1.81
N PRO A 56 15.76 -3.90 -2.37
CA PRO A 56 15.51 -2.92 -3.43
C PRO A 56 15.89 -1.51 -3.01
N SER A 57 16.45 -0.73 -3.94
CA SER A 57 16.73 0.69 -3.69
C SER A 57 15.46 1.45 -3.29
N THR A 58 15.64 2.60 -2.64
CA THR A 58 14.51 3.47 -2.28
C THR A 58 13.78 4.00 -3.51
N ALA A 59 14.51 4.23 -4.60
CA ALA A 59 13.97 4.64 -5.90
C ALA A 59 13.10 3.52 -6.50
N ASP A 60 13.60 2.29 -6.56
CA ASP A 60 12.86 1.14 -7.08
C ASP A 60 11.62 0.82 -6.24
N SER A 61 11.76 0.90 -4.92
CA SER A 61 10.63 0.70 -3.99
C SER A 61 9.53 1.75 -4.17
N ARG A 62 9.89 2.99 -4.52
CA ARG A 62 8.91 4.05 -4.85
C ARG A 62 8.28 3.79 -6.21
N ALA A 63 9.09 3.56 -7.24
CA ALA A 63 8.62 3.28 -8.59
C ALA A 63 7.70 2.05 -8.66
N ALA A 64 7.94 1.02 -7.86
CA ALA A 64 7.06 -0.15 -7.76
C ALA A 64 5.71 0.19 -7.12
N ARG A 65 5.70 0.99 -6.05
CA ARG A 65 4.46 1.46 -5.41
C ARG A 65 3.65 2.35 -6.33
N ASP A 66 4.29 3.28 -7.03
CA ASP A 66 3.60 4.18 -7.96
C ASP A 66 2.95 3.41 -9.10
N ARG A 67 3.66 2.43 -9.69
CA ARG A 67 3.10 1.50 -10.67
C ARG A 67 1.88 0.76 -10.13
N HIS A 68 2.00 0.16 -8.94
CA HIS A 68 0.90 -0.55 -8.31
C HIS A 68 -0.33 0.36 -8.06
N LEU A 69 -0.13 1.62 -7.68
CA LEU A 69 -1.23 2.58 -7.50
C LEU A 69 -1.93 2.92 -8.81
N VAL A 70 -1.18 3.06 -9.91
CA VAL A 70 -1.74 3.29 -11.24
C VAL A 70 -2.53 2.06 -11.69
N ASP A 71 -1.95 0.86 -11.57
CA ASP A 71 -2.59 -0.40 -11.94
C ASP A 71 -3.88 -0.63 -11.14
N ALA A 72 -3.85 -0.36 -9.84
CA ALA A 72 -5.02 -0.48 -8.97
C ALA A 72 -6.15 0.47 -9.39
N LYS A 73 -5.83 1.72 -9.77
CA LYS A 73 -6.83 2.67 -10.29
C LYS A 73 -7.42 2.21 -11.60
N GLN A 74 -6.59 1.71 -12.52
CA GLN A 74 -7.05 1.19 -13.81
C GLN A 74 -7.96 -0.03 -13.62
N ALA A 75 -7.56 -0.97 -12.76
CA ALA A 75 -8.35 -2.14 -12.42
C ALA A 75 -9.71 -1.75 -11.80
N ALA A 76 -9.71 -0.77 -10.88
CA ALA A 76 -10.94 -0.27 -10.28
C ALA A 76 -11.89 0.37 -11.32
N ALA A 77 -11.35 1.15 -12.26
CA ALA A 77 -12.15 1.76 -13.34
C ALA A 77 -12.77 0.70 -14.25
N LEU A 78 -12.01 -0.33 -14.63
CA LEU A 78 -12.52 -1.46 -15.43
C LEU A 78 -13.59 -2.24 -14.68
N ALA A 79 -13.40 -2.51 -13.39
CA ALA A 79 -14.39 -3.19 -12.56
C ALA A 79 -15.68 -2.37 -12.42
N ALA A 80 -15.58 -1.05 -12.30
CA ALA A 80 -16.74 -0.17 -12.27
C ALA A 80 -17.50 -0.18 -13.60
N SER A 81 -16.79 -0.10 -14.74
CA SER A 81 -17.38 -0.21 -16.07
C SER A 81 -18.12 -1.54 -16.26
N ARG A 82 -17.52 -2.68 -15.88
CA ARG A 82 -18.19 -3.99 -15.94
C ARG A 82 -19.47 -4.01 -15.12
N ARG A 83 -19.43 -3.53 -13.87
CA ARG A 83 -20.62 -3.46 -13.01
C ARG A 83 -21.73 -2.59 -13.60
N ALA A 84 -21.40 -1.48 -14.24
CA ALA A 84 -22.36 -0.61 -14.91
C ALA A 84 -23.01 -1.33 -16.11
N SER A 85 -22.20 -1.93 -16.99
CA SER A 85 -22.71 -2.69 -18.15
C SER A 85 -23.57 -3.89 -17.73
N GLU A 86 -23.19 -4.60 -16.66
CA GLU A 86 -23.99 -5.69 -16.11
C GLU A 86 -25.31 -5.20 -15.49
N ALA A 87 -25.32 -4.02 -14.87
CA ALA A 87 -26.56 -3.41 -14.37
C ALA A 87 -27.48 -3.01 -15.53
N GLU A 88 -26.97 -2.33 -16.55
CA GLU A 88 -27.71 -1.95 -17.75
C GLU A 88 -28.29 -3.18 -18.48
N ALA A 89 -27.47 -4.22 -18.67
CA ALA A 89 -27.93 -5.48 -19.26
C ALA A 89 -29.05 -6.14 -18.43
N ARG A 90 -28.96 -6.09 -17.09
CA ARG A 90 -30.03 -6.57 -16.22
C ARG A 90 -31.30 -5.74 -16.37
N HIS A 91 -31.21 -4.42 -16.43
CA HIS A 91 -32.37 -3.55 -16.66
C HIS A 91 -33.03 -3.82 -18.02
N GLN A 92 -32.24 -3.94 -19.09
CA GLN A 92 -32.75 -4.26 -20.43
C GLN A 92 -33.45 -5.62 -20.46
N ARG A 93 -32.86 -6.65 -19.83
CA ARG A 93 -33.48 -7.98 -19.73
C ARG A 93 -34.76 -7.95 -18.91
N ALA A 94 -34.79 -7.22 -17.79
CA ALA A 94 -36.00 -7.08 -16.99
C ALA A 94 -37.13 -6.40 -17.77
N ALA A 95 -36.81 -5.33 -18.52
CA ALA A 95 -37.75 -4.66 -19.41
C ALA A 95 -38.26 -5.59 -20.52
N ALA A 96 -37.38 -6.40 -21.14
CA ALA A 96 -37.75 -7.35 -22.20
C ALA A 96 -38.68 -8.47 -21.70
N VAL A 97 -38.56 -8.88 -20.43
CA VAL A 97 -39.41 -9.91 -19.80
C VAL A 97 -40.68 -9.31 -19.17
N GLY A 98 -40.90 -7.99 -19.29
CA GLY A 98 -42.06 -7.31 -18.71
C GLY A 98 -42.04 -7.22 -17.18
N LEU A 99 -40.91 -7.54 -16.54
CA LEU A 99 -40.67 -7.33 -15.12
C LEU A 99 -40.40 -5.84 -14.90
N GLN A 100 -41.46 -5.05 -14.74
CA GLN A 100 -41.35 -3.68 -14.26
C GLN A 100 -40.65 -3.72 -12.90
N SER A 101 -39.46 -3.13 -12.79
CA SER A 101 -38.74 -3.04 -11.53
C SER A 101 -39.64 -2.37 -10.50
N VAL A 102 -39.99 -3.11 -9.44
CA VAL A 102 -40.75 -2.58 -8.30
C VAL A 102 -39.99 -1.34 -7.80
N PRO A 103 -40.65 -0.17 -7.64
CA PRO A 103 -39.99 1.02 -7.14
C PRO A 103 -39.32 0.73 -5.80
N ALA A 104 -38.11 1.27 -5.61
CA ALA A 104 -37.39 1.12 -4.35
C ALA A 104 -38.31 1.51 -3.19
N PRO A 105 -38.40 0.68 -2.13
CA PRO A 105 -39.31 0.96 -1.03
C PRO A 105 -38.99 2.34 -0.46
N ALA A 106 -40.04 3.15 -0.28
CA ALA A 106 -39.90 4.47 0.30
C ALA A 106 -39.17 4.37 1.65
N PRO A 107 -38.25 5.31 1.96
CA PRO A 107 -37.55 5.30 3.24
C PRO A 107 -38.60 5.32 4.37
N THR A 108 -38.52 4.33 5.25
CA THR A 108 -39.40 4.22 6.43
C THR A 108 -39.31 5.49 7.26
N ALA A 109 -40.43 6.19 7.41
CA ALA A 109 -40.57 7.47 8.12
C ALA A 109 -40.29 7.42 9.63
N SER A 110 -39.80 6.29 10.16
CA SER A 110 -39.68 6.02 11.60
C SER A 110 -38.25 5.72 12.06
N GLY A 111 -37.25 5.84 11.19
CA GLY A 111 -35.86 5.80 11.63
C GLY A 111 -35.50 7.08 12.39
N PRO A 112 -34.80 7.02 13.54
CA PRO A 112 -34.36 8.24 14.21
C PRO A 112 -33.49 9.04 13.24
N ALA A 113 -33.90 10.27 12.94
CA ALA A 113 -33.09 11.21 12.20
C ALA A 113 -31.84 11.48 13.04
N VAL A 114 -30.72 10.85 12.70
CA VAL A 114 -29.42 11.16 13.31
C VAL A 114 -29.04 12.54 12.83
N THR A 115 -29.46 13.56 13.58
CA THR A 115 -28.97 14.91 13.41
C THR A 115 -27.50 14.89 13.80
N HIS A 116 -26.63 15.07 12.82
CA HIS A 116 -25.20 15.20 13.05
C HIS A 116 -24.97 16.53 13.78
N LEU A 117 -25.08 16.52 15.11
CA LEU A 117 -24.75 17.65 15.95
C LEU A 117 -23.25 17.93 15.75
N LYS A 118 -22.94 19.15 15.32
CA LYS A 118 -21.56 19.60 15.17
C LYS A 118 -20.85 19.40 16.51
N PRO A 119 -19.71 18.69 16.56
CA PRO A 119 -18.99 18.51 17.82
C PRO A 119 -18.57 19.87 18.37
N PRO A 120 -18.66 20.08 19.70
CA PRO A 120 -18.25 21.32 20.32
C PRO A 120 -16.76 21.57 20.03
N LYS A 121 -16.41 22.80 19.65
CA LYS A 121 -15.02 23.21 19.45
C LYS A 121 -14.27 23.01 20.77
N THR A 122 -13.39 22.01 20.81
CA THR A 122 -12.45 21.83 21.91
C THR A 122 -11.52 23.03 21.99
N ALA A 123 -11.37 23.60 23.18
CA ALA A 123 -10.46 24.72 23.43
C ALA A 123 -9.03 24.34 23.01
N LYS A 124 -8.32 25.28 22.37
CA LYS A 124 -6.94 25.08 21.93
C LYS A 124 -6.05 24.79 23.15
N PRO A 125 -5.12 23.82 23.08
CA PRO A 125 -4.17 23.59 24.15
C PRO A 125 -3.34 24.86 24.40
N HIS A 126 -3.27 25.29 25.66
CA HIS A 126 -2.36 26.36 26.06
C HIS A 126 -0.93 25.90 25.84
N LYS A 127 -0.18 26.68 25.05
CA LYS A 127 1.25 26.48 24.83
C LYS A 127 1.97 26.70 26.16
N PRO A 128 2.76 25.74 26.69
CA PRO A 128 3.54 25.99 27.89
C PRO A 128 4.55 27.09 27.59
N SER A 129 4.49 28.16 28.38
CA SER A 129 5.47 29.24 28.37
C SER A 129 6.79 28.70 28.89
N ALA A 130 7.83 28.75 28.06
CA ALA A 130 9.18 28.42 28.49
C ALA A 130 9.69 29.53 29.41
N ALA A 131 9.68 29.27 30.72
CA ALA A 131 10.44 30.05 31.68
C ALA A 131 11.01 29.11 32.76
N ALA A 132 12.29 29.33 33.06
CA ALA A 132 13.12 28.70 34.10
C ALA A 132 13.83 27.38 33.76
N SER A 133 14.80 27.44 32.84
CA SER A 133 16.08 26.73 33.05
C SER A 133 17.02 27.66 33.83
N GLY A 134 16.94 27.59 35.15
CA GLY A 134 17.82 28.29 36.06
C GLY A 134 18.05 27.44 37.32
N HIS A 135 19.30 27.05 37.52
CA HIS A 135 19.95 26.53 38.74
C HIS A 135 20.47 25.09 38.74
N ARG A 136 21.82 25.08 38.69
CA ARG A 136 22.81 24.28 39.45
C ARG A 136 23.29 22.96 38.86
#